data_AF-A0A3B9UU07-F1
#
_entry.id   AF-A0A3B9UU07-F1
#
_cell.length_a   1.000
_cell.length_b   1.000
_cell.length_c   1.000
_cell.angle_alpha   90.00
_cell.angle_beta   90.00
_cell.angle_gamma   90.00
#
_symmetry.space_group_name_H-M   'P 1'
#
loop_
_entity.id
_entity.type
_entity.pdbx_description
1 polymer ?
#
loop_
_entity_poly.entity_id
_entity_poly.type
_entity_poly.pdbx_seq_one_letter_code
_entity_poly.pdbx_strand_id
1 'polypeptide(L)'
;MNGAHKILRHFIRATILISIGLVIFNFIMLGTLIFKGMSEPQGQSPLNTVKMVSEELSNNGLSYNLDNEVKKLLEEKKAWAMLINKEGNVIWNERMPK
;
A
#
# COMPACT_ATOMS: atom_id res chain seq x y z
N MET A 1 43.77 -15.37 -36.72
CA MET A 1 42.33 -15.11 -36.42
C MET A 1 41.84 -15.61 -35.04
N ASN A 2 42.70 -16.08 -34.12
CA ASN A 2 42.24 -16.73 -32.88
C ASN A 2 42.11 -15.79 -31.66
N GLY A 3 42.72 -14.61 -31.68
CA GLY A 3 42.66 -13.64 -30.57
C GLY A 3 41.30 -12.95 -30.45
N ALA A 4 40.74 -12.47 -31.57
CA ALA A 4 39.44 -11.78 -31.61
C ALA A 4 38.29 -12.68 -31.13
N HIS A 5 38.31 -13.97 -31.47
CA HIS A 5 37.31 -14.94 -31.00
C HIS A 5 37.37 -15.17 -29.49
N LYS A 6 38.55 -15.09 -28.87
CA LYS A 6 38.72 -15.29 -27.42
C LYS A 6 38.17 -14.11 -26.63
N ILE A 7 38.41 -12.89 -27.13
CA ILE A 7 37.91 -11.65 -26.57
C ILE A 7 36.38 -11.59 -26.73
N LEU A 8 35.87 -11.85 -27.94
CA LEU A 8 34.43 -11.82 -28.24
C LEU A 8 33.64 -12.81 -27.38
N ARG A 9 34.18 -14.01 -27.14
CA ARG A 9 33.56 -15.02 -26.27
C ARG A 9 33.43 -14.55 -24.82
N HIS A 10 34.39 -13.78 -24.31
CA HIS A 10 34.32 -13.21 -22.96
C HIS A 10 33.20 -12.17 -22.86
N PHE A 11 33.11 -11.27 -23.86
CA PHE A 11 32.03 -10.28 -23.93
C PHE A 11 30.64 -10.92 -24.03
N ILE A 12 30.48 -11.93 -24.89
CA ILE A 12 29.21 -12.65 -25.03
C ILE A 12 28.80 -13.30 -23.69
N ARG A 13 29.75 -13.92 -22.98
CA ARG A 13 29.48 -14.51 -21.65
C ARG A 13 29.08 -13.46 -20.62
N ALA A 14 29.75 -12.31 -20.62
CA ALA A 14 29.40 -11.21 -19.74
C ALA A 14 28.00 -10.67 -20.04
N THR A 15 27.65 -10.46 -21.31
CA THR A 15 26.31 -10.01 -21.71
C THR A 15 25.23 -11.02 -21.30
N ILE A 16 25.46 -12.32 -21.52
CA ILE A 16 24.52 -13.37 -21.09
C ILE A 16 24.31 -13.33 -19.57
N LEU A 17 25.39 -13.22 -18.78
CA LEU A 17 25.30 -13.13 -17.32
C LEU A 17 24.53 -11.89 -16.87
N ILE A 18 24.79 -10.74 -17.49
CA ILE A 18 24.07 -9.48 -17.20
C ILE A 18 22.58 -9.62 -17.56
N SER A 19 22.25 -10.19 -18.72
CA SER A 19 20.88 -10.43 -19.13
C SER A 19 20.14 -11.36 -18.17
N ILE A 20 20.78 -12.46 -17.71
CA ILE A 20 20.20 -13.36 -16.71
C ILE A 20 19.97 -12.61 -15.39
N GLY A 21 20.94 -11.81 -14.94
CA GLY A 21 20.82 -10.99 -13.73
C GLY A 21 19.66 -9.99 -13.82
N LEU A 22 19.49 -9.35 -14.98
CA LEU A 22 18.35 -8.45 -15.25
C LEU A 22 17.02 -9.18 -15.17
N VAL A 23 16.92 -10.38 -15.76
CA VAL A 23 15.68 -11.18 -15.70
C VAL A 23 15.37 -11.55 -14.24
N ILE A 24 16.35 -12.04 -13.48
CA ILE A 24 16.18 -12.37 -12.06
C ILE A 24 15.76 -11.12 -11.28
N PHE A 25 16.41 -9.99 -11.48
CA PHE A 25 16.07 -8.73 -10.82
C PHE A 25 14.64 -8.28 -11.14
N ASN A 26 14.23 -8.36 -12.41
CA ASN A 26 12.86 -8.05 -12.82
C ASN A 26 11.86 -9.00 -12.15
N PHE A 27 12.16 -10.29 -12.05
CA PHE A 27 11.29 -11.25 -11.36
C PHE A 27 11.24 -11.01 -9.85
N ILE A 28 12.35 -10.62 -9.21
CA ILE A 28 12.36 -10.23 -7.80
C ILE A 28 11.53 -8.97 -7.62
N MET A 29 11.71 -7.95 -8.46
CA MET A 29 10.94 -6.71 -8.39
C MET A 29 9.45 -6.96 -8.60
N LEU A 30 9.09 -7.73 -9.62
CA LEU A 30 7.71 -8.14 -9.90
C LEU A 30 7.15 -8.96 -8.75
N GLY A 31 7.91 -9.91 -8.22
CA GLY A 31 7.56 -10.68 -7.03
C GLY A 31 7.29 -9.76 -5.85
N THR A 32 8.21 -8.86 -5.51
CA THR A 32 8.00 -7.91 -4.41
C THR A 32 6.84 -6.97 -4.65
N LEU A 33 6.51 -6.59 -5.89
CA LEU A 33 5.35 -5.76 -6.21
C LEU A 33 4.04 -6.54 -6.08
N ILE A 34 3.99 -7.78 -6.58
CA ILE A 34 2.82 -8.65 -6.44
C ILE A 34 2.64 -9.02 -4.97
N PHE A 35 3.70 -9.42 -4.28
CA PHE A 35 3.67 -9.69 -2.85
C PHE A 35 3.36 -8.43 -2.06
N LYS A 36 3.86 -7.25 -2.39
CA LYS A 36 3.48 -6.01 -1.69
C LYS A 36 2.03 -5.59 -2.00
N GLY A 37 1.53 -5.81 -3.22
CA GLY A 37 0.13 -5.59 -3.57
C GLY A 37 -0.83 -6.64 -3.03
N MET A 38 -0.34 -7.85 -2.72
CA MET A 38 -1.07 -8.91 -2.02
C MET A 38 -0.87 -8.89 -0.48
N SER A 39 0.22 -8.27 0.00
CA SER A 39 0.57 -8.09 1.43
C SER A 39 0.23 -6.70 1.94
N GLU A 40 -0.19 -5.75 1.10
CA GLU A 40 -1.27 -4.85 1.48
C GLU A 40 -2.42 -5.78 1.85
N PRO A 41 -2.71 -5.91 3.14
CA PRO A 41 -3.40 -7.07 3.65
C PRO A 41 -4.72 -7.20 2.91
N GLN A 42 -4.84 -8.26 2.12
CA GLN A 42 -6.11 -8.82 1.68
C GLN A 42 -7.06 -9.15 2.86
N GLY A 43 -6.69 -8.84 4.11
CA GLY A 43 -7.51 -8.91 5.32
C GLY A 43 -8.08 -7.58 5.84
N GLN A 44 -7.82 -6.43 5.22
CA GLN A 44 -8.42 -5.16 5.68
C GLN A 44 -9.01 -4.36 4.53
N SER A 45 -10.01 -4.95 3.87
CA SER A 45 -10.89 -4.26 2.92
C SER A 45 -11.23 -2.85 3.44
N PRO A 46 -11.25 -1.81 2.58
CA PRO A 46 -11.77 -0.50 2.94
C PRO A 46 -13.13 -0.61 3.65
N LEU A 47 -13.92 -1.62 3.27
CA LEU A 47 -15.17 -1.99 3.92
C LEU A 47 -15.01 -2.31 5.41
N ASN A 48 -13.99 -3.07 5.82
CA ASN A 48 -13.77 -3.41 7.22
C ASN A 48 -13.35 -2.18 8.03
N THR A 49 -12.58 -1.27 7.42
CA THR A 49 -12.17 -0.02 8.07
C THR A 49 -13.39 0.89 8.26
N VAL A 50 -14.21 1.03 7.22
CA VAL A 50 -15.46 1.80 7.30
C VAL A 50 -16.41 1.19 8.31
N LYS A 51 -16.55 -0.14 8.34
CA LYS A 51 -17.39 -0.86 9.29
C LYS A 51 -16.94 -0.61 10.73
N MET A 52 -15.66 -0.82 11.05
CA MET A 52 -15.11 -0.53 12.38
C MET A 52 -15.29 0.93 12.79
N VAL A 53 -15.02 1.88 11.89
CA VAL A 53 -15.23 3.31 12.18
C VAL A 53 -16.71 3.60 12.43
N SER A 54 -17.64 2.99 11.69
CA SER A 54 -19.07 3.21 11.87
C SER A 54 -19.64 2.58 13.15
N GLU A 55 -19.10 1.42 13.56
CA GLU A 55 -19.55 0.70 14.76
C GLU A 55 -19.03 1.38 16.04
N GLU A 56 -17.80 1.88 16.02
CA GLU A 56 -17.15 2.52 17.17
C GLU A 56 -17.39 4.04 17.26
N LEU A 57 -18.08 4.62 16.27
CA LEU A 57 -18.50 6.03 16.32
C LEU A 57 -19.75 6.16 17.20
N SER A 58 -19.53 6.40 18.49
CA SER A 58 -20.62 6.66 19.42
C SER A 58 -21.07 8.13 19.37
N ASN A 59 -22.39 8.32 19.42
CA ASN A 59 -23.01 9.62 19.63
C ASN A 59 -23.51 9.71 21.07
N ASN A 60 -22.84 10.51 21.90
CA ASN A 60 -23.21 10.71 23.30
C ASN A 60 -24.21 11.89 23.48
N GLY A 61 -24.93 12.27 22.42
CA GLY A 61 -25.94 13.34 22.43
C GLY A 61 -25.40 14.77 22.30
N LEU A 62 -24.15 15.02 22.69
CA LEU A 62 -23.49 16.33 22.60
C LEU A 62 -22.31 16.36 21.60
N SER A 63 -21.70 15.20 21.33
CA SER A 63 -20.53 15.09 20.46
C SER A 63 -20.37 13.67 19.95
N TYR A 64 -19.79 13.54 18.76
CA TYR A 64 -19.31 12.27 18.24
C TYR A 64 -17.94 11.95 18.83
N ASN A 65 -17.78 10.76 19.40
CA ASN A 65 -16.50 10.26 19.87
C ASN A 65 -16.18 8.95 19.16
N LEU A 66 -14.93 8.84 18.72
CA LEU A 66 -14.39 7.62 18.12
C LEU A 66 -13.39 7.03 19.09
N ASP A 67 -13.50 5.72 19.31
CA ASP A 67 -12.59 4.99 20.19
C ASP A 67 -11.12 5.18 19.81
N ASN A 68 -10.24 5.20 20.82
CA ASN A 68 -8.82 5.47 20.63
C ASN A 68 -8.11 4.39 19.80
N GLU A 69 -8.56 3.13 19.86
CA GLU A 69 -8.01 2.05 19.04
C GLU A 69 -8.29 2.30 17.55
N VAL A 70 -9.49 2.80 17.22
CA VAL A 70 -9.87 3.09 15.84
C VAL A 70 -9.19 4.36 15.33
N LYS A 71 -8.97 5.37 16.18
CA LYS A 71 -8.14 6.54 15.82
C LYS A 71 -6.72 6.12 15.44
N LYS A 72 -6.13 5.20 16.20
CA LYS A 72 -4.80 4.65 15.91
C LYS A 72 -4.79 3.85 14.62
N LEU A 73 -5.85 3.08 14.33
CA LEU A 73 -6.01 2.38 13.05
C LEU A 73 -6.04 3.36 11.87
N LEU A 74 -6.77 4.48 11.97
CA LEU A 74 -6.79 5.53 10.94
C LEU A 74 -5.40 6.16 10.77
N GLU A 75 -4.64 6.29 11.86
CA GLU A 75 -3.26 6.79 11.83
C GLU A 75 -2.32 5.87 11.07
N GLU A 76 -2.28 4.60 11.45
CA GLU A 76 -1.44 3.56 10.85
C GLU A 76 -1.71 3.41 9.36
N LYS A 77 -2.99 3.55 8.95
CA LYS A 77 -3.41 3.48 7.55
C LYS A 77 -3.23 4.76 6.75
N LYS A 78 -2.77 5.86 7.36
CA LYS A 78 -2.76 7.20 6.74
C LYS A 78 -4.13 7.56 6.14
N ALA A 79 -5.20 7.14 6.81
CA ALA A 79 -6.58 7.37 6.40
C ALA A 79 -7.19 8.54 7.18
N TRP A 80 -8.33 9.00 6.67
CA TRP A 80 -9.18 10.02 7.29
C TRP A 80 -10.63 9.54 7.28
N ALA A 81 -11.45 10.11 8.14
CA ALA A 81 -12.87 9.81 8.21
C ALA A 81 -13.68 11.10 8.36
N MET A 82 -14.88 11.13 7.76
CA MET A 82 -15.82 12.23 7.96
C MET A 82 -17.24 11.70 8.01
N LEU A 83 -18.06 12.34 8.85
CA LEU A 83 -19.50 12.14 8.91
C LEU A 83 -20.18 13.35 8.29
N ILE A 84 -21.06 13.09 7.33
CA ILE A 84 -21.82 14.12 6.60
C ILE A 84 -23.28 14.01 7.01
N ASN A 85 -23.94 15.15 7.24
CA ASN A 85 -25.40 15.19 7.44
C ASN A 85 -26.17 15.10 6.11
N LYS A 86 -27.50 15.05 6.19
CA LYS A 86 -28.38 14.94 5.02
C LYS A 86 -28.28 16.16 4.10
N GLU A 87 -27.87 17.28 4.65
CA GLU A 87 -27.70 18.57 3.97
C GLU A 87 -26.33 18.69 3.28
N GLY A 88 -25.46 17.67 3.39
CA GLY A 88 -24.13 17.66 2.75
C GLY A 88 -23.04 18.36 3.57
N ASN A 89 -23.31 18.74 4.81
CA ASN A 89 -22.34 19.38 5.69
C ASN A 89 -21.58 18.34 6.51
N VAL A 90 -20.27 18.55 6.69
CA VAL A 90 -19.43 17.72 7.57
C VAL A 90 -19.76 18.05 9.02
N ILE A 91 -20.34 17.09 9.74
CA ILE A 91 -20.73 17.24 11.16
C ILE A 91 -19.70 16.63 12.13
N TRP A 92 -18.80 15.80 11.61
CA TRP A 92 -17.64 15.28 12.35
C TRP A 92 -16.54 14.88 11.36
N ASN A 93 -15.29 15.05 11.75
CA ASN A 93 -14.15 14.63 10.95
C ASN A 93 -12.97 14.23 11.83
N GLU A 94 -12.13 13.36 11.30
CA GLU A 94 -10.89 12.91 11.91
C GLU A 94 -9.80 12.89 10.84
N ARG A 95 -8.71 13.64 11.08
CA ARG A 95 -7.53 13.76 10.21
C ARG A 95 -7.83 14.14 8.75
N MET A 96 -8.91 14.89 8.52
CA MET A 96 -9.22 15.41 7.18
C MET A 96 -8.07 16.30 6.68
N PRO A 97 -7.59 16.12 5.45
CA PRO A 97 -6.57 17.00 4.86
C PRO A 97 -7.04 18.46 4.85
N LYS A 98 -6.11 19.39 5.08
CA LYS A 98 -6.35 20.84 5.00
C LYS A 98 -6.16 21.35 3.57
#